data_AF-A0A7K3Z3N3-F1
#
_entry.id   AF-A0A7K3Z3N3-F1
#
_cell.length_a   1.000
_cell.length_b   1.000
_cell.length_c   1.000
_cell.angle_alpha   90.00
_cell.angle_beta   90.00
_cell.angle_gamma   90.00
#
_symmetry.space_group_name_H-M   'P 1'
#
loop_
_entity.id
_entity.type
_entity.pdbx_description
1 polymer ?
#
loop_
_entity_poly.entity_id
_entity_poly.type
_entity_poly.pdbx_seq_one_letter_code
_entity_poly.pdbx_strand_id
1 'polypeptide(L)'
;MNPLKSKEFFMAASIVIITIILMVANNVGWIQFGYLLGPYRLNHWLVWLGTVYIALIVPTIAVLKKRKPNTYMALSNIHIFGNLIAFLLISIHFTSQISRPATAYPDLGTGLALYIIIILLVATGFIHRFQIIPQIKASTRKFIHVAMSFSFYIIIVIHILHGTGLI
;
A
#
# COMPACT_ATOMS: atom_id res chain seq x y z
N MET A 1 -20.74 -13.70 -5.65
CA MET A 1 -20.63 -12.66 -6.71
C MET A 1 -19.55 -13.13 -7.68
N ASN A 2 -19.72 -13.04 -9.00
CA ASN A 2 -18.64 -13.38 -9.92
C ASN A 2 -17.67 -12.19 -10.00
N PRO A 3 -16.46 -12.25 -9.43
CA PRO A 3 -15.53 -11.11 -9.40
C PRO A 3 -15.18 -10.63 -10.81
N LEU A 4 -15.15 -11.54 -11.78
CA LEU A 4 -14.85 -11.27 -13.20
C LEU A 4 -15.94 -10.49 -13.93
N LYS A 5 -17.05 -10.15 -13.27
CA LYS A 5 -18.11 -9.29 -13.81
C LYS A 5 -18.17 -7.92 -13.12
N SER A 6 -17.34 -7.67 -12.10
CA SER A 6 -17.36 -6.43 -11.34
C SER A 6 -16.47 -5.37 -12.00
N LYS A 7 -17.07 -4.23 -12.39
CA LYS A 7 -16.30 -3.06 -12.86
C LYS A 7 -15.26 -2.61 -11.83
N GLU A 8 -15.62 -2.65 -10.54
CA GLU A 8 -14.70 -2.30 -9.45
C GLU A 8 -13.47 -3.20 -9.40
N PHE A 9 -13.64 -4.50 -9.69
CA PHE A 9 -12.52 -5.45 -9.73
C PHE A 9 -11.53 -5.08 -10.83
N PHE A 10 -12.01 -4.83 -12.05
CA PHE A 10 -11.14 -4.46 -13.16
C PHE A 10 -10.47 -3.10 -12.96
N MET A 11 -11.16 -2.12 -12.36
CA MET A 11 -10.54 -0.85 -11.99
C MET A 11 -9.45 -1.02 -10.91
N ALA A 12 -9.71 -1.85 -9.90
CA ALA A 12 -8.70 -2.13 -8.88
C ALA A 12 -7.49 -2.86 -9.48
N ALA A 13 -7.74 -3.87 -10.31
CA ALA A 13 -6.70 -4.64 -10.99
C ALA A 13 -5.88 -3.77 -11.96
N SER A 14 -6.52 -2.83 -12.68
CA SER A 14 -5.80 -1.92 -13.57
C SER A 14 -4.85 -1.01 -12.82
N ILE A 15 -5.20 -0.53 -11.62
CA ILE A 15 -4.28 0.25 -10.77
C ILE A 15 -3.06 -0.59 -10.36
N VAL A 16 -3.25 -1.88 -10.03
CA VAL A 16 -2.14 -2.80 -9.73
C VAL A 16 -1.25 -3.00 -10.96
N ILE A 17 -1.84 -3.20 -12.14
CA ILE A 17 -1.08 -3.34 -13.40
C ILE A 17 -0.30 -2.06 -13.71
N ILE A 18 -0.92 -0.88 -13.59
CA ILE A 18 -0.26 0.42 -13.76
C ILE A 18 0.88 0.57 -12.75
N THR A 19 0.68 0.15 -11.51
CA THR A 19 1.73 0.17 -10.48
C THR A 19 2.94 -0.64 -10.94
N ILE A 20 2.73 -1.88 -11.40
CA ILE A 20 3.82 -2.75 -11.90
C ILE A 20 4.51 -2.12 -13.11
N ILE A 21 3.76 -1.59 -14.07
CA ILE A 21 4.33 -0.92 -15.25
C ILE A 21 5.22 0.26 -14.83
N LEU A 22 4.75 1.10 -13.91
CA LEU A 22 5.51 2.25 -13.42
C LEU A 22 6.74 1.82 -12.61
N MET A 23 6.66 0.73 -11.84
CA MET A 23 7.83 0.14 -11.19
C MET A 23 8.86 -0.30 -12.22
N VAL A 24 8.47 -1.05 -13.24
CA VAL A 24 9.40 -1.51 -14.29
C VAL A 24 10.01 -0.31 -15.02
N ALA A 25 9.19 0.66 -15.46
CA ALA A 25 9.65 1.86 -16.14
C ALA A 25 10.64 2.69 -15.31
N ASN A 26 10.40 2.81 -14.00
CA ASN A 26 11.33 3.48 -13.08
C ASN A 26 12.61 2.67 -12.86
N ASN A 27 12.52 1.34 -12.79
CA ASN A 27 13.67 0.46 -12.58
C ASN A 27 14.64 0.47 -13.76
N VAL A 28 14.13 0.48 -14.99
CA VAL A 28 14.94 0.52 -16.22
C VAL A 28 15.31 1.95 -16.65
N GLY A 29 14.94 2.96 -15.85
CA GLY A 29 15.29 4.36 -16.09
C GLY A 29 14.50 5.06 -17.20
N TRP A 30 13.37 4.51 -17.66
CA TRP A 30 12.48 5.20 -18.61
C TRP A 30 11.76 6.39 -17.99
N ILE A 31 11.51 6.33 -16.68
CA ILE A 31 10.92 7.42 -15.89
C ILE A 31 11.77 7.61 -14.64
N GLN A 32 12.03 8.85 -14.22
CA GLN A 32 12.85 9.12 -13.05
C GLN A 32 12.06 9.85 -11.97
N PHE A 33 11.80 9.17 -10.85
CA PHE A 33 11.16 9.77 -9.66
C PHE A 33 12.18 10.19 -8.59
N GLY A 34 13.48 10.07 -8.89
CA GLY A 34 14.58 10.33 -7.96
C GLY A 34 15.10 11.77 -7.92
N TYR A 35 14.48 12.71 -8.64
CA TYR A 35 14.92 14.11 -8.64
C TYR A 35 14.55 14.82 -7.33
N LEU A 36 15.30 15.86 -7.00
CA LEU A 36 15.07 16.65 -5.77
C LEU A 36 13.86 17.56 -5.92
N LEU A 37 13.02 17.58 -4.89
CA LEU A 37 11.90 18.50 -4.73
C LEU A 37 11.97 19.08 -3.32
N GLY A 38 12.57 20.26 -3.17
CA GLY A 38 12.89 20.80 -1.85
C GLY A 38 13.95 19.94 -1.12
N PRO A 39 13.79 19.65 0.19
CA PRO A 39 14.79 18.93 0.98
C PRO A 39 14.88 17.42 0.67
N TYR A 40 13.89 16.85 -0.03
CA TYR A 40 13.82 15.40 -0.29
C TYR A 40 13.65 15.10 -1.78
N ARG A 41 13.96 13.86 -2.18
CA ARG A 41 13.64 13.37 -3.52
C ARG A 41 12.12 13.22 -3.69
N LEU A 42 11.59 13.43 -4.90
CA LEU A 42 10.15 13.30 -5.18
C LEU A 42 9.58 11.97 -4.64
N ASN A 43 10.27 10.86 -4.88
CA ASN A 43 9.84 9.55 -4.39
C ASN A 43 9.66 9.46 -2.86
N HIS A 44 10.32 10.31 -2.05
CA HIS A 44 10.08 10.39 -0.61
C HIS A 44 8.78 11.15 -0.32
N TRP A 45 8.50 12.25 -1.01
CA TRP A 45 7.20 12.93 -0.89
C TRP A 45 6.03 12.00 -1.23
N LEU A 46 6.18 11.19 -2.29
CA LEU A 46 5.17 10.22 -2.68
C LEU A 46 4.91 9.17 -1.58
N VAL A 47 5.96 8.59 -0.99
CA VAL A 47 5.80 7.60 0.09
C VAL A 47 5.19 8.22 1.35
N TRP A 48 5.51 9.48 1.67
CA TRP A 48 4.91 10.20 2.80
C TRP A 48 3.41 10.39 2.59
N LEU A 49 3.01 10.86 1.40
CA LEU A 49 1.60 11.07 1.07
C LEU A 49 0.82 9.75 1.14
N GLY A 50 1.35 8.67 0.55
CA GLY A 50 0.73 7.34 0.62
C GLY A 50 0.65 6.79 2.05
N THR A 51 1.72 6.92 2.84
CA THR A 51 1.78 6.43 4.22
C THR A 51 0.82 7.18 5.13
N VAL A 52 0.79 8.52 5.07
CA VAL A 52 -0.14 9.36 5.84
C VAL A 52 -1.59 9.04 5.47
N TYR A 53 -1.87 8.84 4.18
CA TYR A 53 -3.19 8.42 3.74
C TYR A 53 -3.62 7.10 4.41
N ILE A 54 -2.79 6.05 4.34
CA ILE A 54 -3.08 4.76 4.98
C ILE A 54 -3.25 4.95 6.49
N ALA A 55 -2.32 5.67 7.12
CA ALA A 55 -2.27 5.89 8.56
C ALA A 55 -3.56 6.52 9.10
N LEU A 56 -4.20 7.41 8.33
CA LEU A 56 -5.44 8.09 8.71
C LEU A 56 -6.71 7.33 8.29
N ILE A 57 -6.76 6.84 7.05
CA ILE A 57 -7.99 6.29 6.48
C ILE A 57 -8.34 4.93 7.05
N VAL A 58 -7.36 4.05 7.27
CA VAL A 58 -7.60 2.71 7.81
C VAL A 58 -8.29 2.74 9.19
N PRO A 59 -7.80 3.48 10.21
CA PRO A 59 -8.44 3.53 11.52
C PRO A 59 -9.77 4.28 11.46
N THR A 60 -9.85 5.35 10.66
CA THR A 60 -11.10 6.09 10.46
C THR A 60 -12.20 5.14 9.98
N ILE A 61 -11.91 4.27 9.03
CA ILE A 61 -12.87 3.30 8.50
C ILE A 61 -13.17 2.20 9.51
N ALA A 62 -12.19 1.72 10.27
CA ALA A 62 -12.42 0.76 11.33
C ALA A 62 -13.39 1.29 12.41
N VAL A 63 -13.28 2.57 12.76
CA VAL A 63 -14.17 3.25 13.72
C VAL A 63 -15.55 3.52 13.11
N LEU A 64 -15.61 4.09 11.91
CA LEU A 64 -16.88 4.44 11.25
C LEU A 64 -17.72 3.21 10.91
N LYS A 65 -17.09 2.08 10.57
CA LYS A 65 -17.79 0.81 10.36
C LYS A 65 -18.62 0.38 11.58
N LYS A 66 -18.16 0.70 12.80
CA LYS A 66 -18.87 0.40 14.05
C LYS A 66 -19.90 1.46 14.42
N ARG A 67 -19.57 2.75 14.21
CA ARG A 67 -20.38 3.88 14.71
C ARG A 67 -21.42 4.40 13.71
N LYS A 68 -21.13 4.36 12.41
CA LYS A 68 -21.93 4.98 11.33
C LYS A 68 -21.92 4.11 10.06
N PRO A 69 -22.65 2.98 10.03
CA PRO A 69 -22.60 2.01 8.93
C PRO A 69 -23.04 2.55 7.58
N ASN A 70 -23.98 3.51 7.55
CA ASN A 70 -24.44 4.14 6.30
C ASN A 70 -23.33 4.96 5.63
N THR A 71 -22.57 5.74 6.41
CA THR A 71 -21.40 6.51 5.93
C THR A 71 -20.26 5.58 5.49
N TYR A 72 -20.09 4.44 6.17
CA TYR A 72 -19.07 3.45 5.82
C TYR A 72 -19.23 2.90 4.41
N MET A 73 -20.45 2.70 3.91
CA MET A 73 -20.65 2.17 2.54
C MET A 73 -20.04 3.09 1.48
N ALA A 74 -20.21 4.41 1.62
CA ALA A 74 -19.61 5.38 0.70
C ALA A 74 -18.07 5.42 0.84
N LEU A 75 -17.55 5.35 2.07
CA LEU A 75 -16.11 5.39 2.34
C LEU A 75 -15.38 4.10 1.94
N SER A 76 -16.10 3.00 1.71
CA SER A 76 -15.49 1.74 1.30
C SER A 76 -14.78 1.85 -0.05
N ASN A 77 -15.27 2.66 -0.99
CA ASN A 77 -14.62 2.83 -2.28
C ASN A 77 -13.36 3.71 -2.14
N ILE A 78 -13.44 4.75 -1.31
CA ILE A 78 -12.29 5.58 -0.94
C ILE A 78 -11.20 4.71 -0.32
N HIS A 79 -11.54 3.82 0.62
CA HIS A 79 -10.60 2.85 1.19
C HIS A 79 -9.88 2.02 0.13
N ILE A 80 -10.64 1.39 -0.76
CA ILE A 80 -10.09 0.44 -1.72
C ILE A 80 -9.19 1.19 -2.70
N PHE A 81 -9.74 2.18 -3.40
CA PHE A 81 -9.00 2.87 -4.45
C PHE A 81 -7.89 3.74 -3.88
N GLY A 82 -8.14 4.46 -2.79
CA GLY A 82 -7.11 5.29 -2.18
C GLY A 82 -5.96 4.47 -1.60
N ASN A 83 -6.20 3.28 -1.02
CA ASN A 83 -5.10 2.40 -0.62
C ASN A 83 -4.34 1.81 -1.80
N LEU A 84 -4.98 1.59 -2.95
CA LEU A 84 -4.28 1.17 -4.18
C LEU A 84 -3.43 2.29 -4.76
N ILE A 85 -3.90 3.54 -4.70
CA ILE A 85 -3.08 4.71 -5.05
C ILE A 85 -1.92 4.85 -4.05
N ALA A 86 -2.16 4.71 -2.74
CA ALA A 86 -1.09 4.73 -1.75
C ALA A 86 -0.07 3.61 -2.00
N PHE A 87 -0.52 2.39 -2.32
CA PHE A 87 0.34 1.30 -2.74
C PHE A 87 1.19 1.67 -3.96
N LEU A 88 0.60 2.25 -5.00
CA LEU A 88 1.33 2.74 -6.17
C LEU A 88 2.46 3.70 -5.78
N LEU A 89 2.16 4.71 -4.95
CA LEU A 89 3.15 5.70 -4.51
C LEU A 89 4.30 5.06 -3.72
N ILE A 90 3.96 4.12 -2.84
CA ILE A 90 4.95 3.39 -2.04
C ILE A 90 5.80 2.46 -2.92
N SER A 91 5.20 1.82 -3.93
CA SER A 91 5.89 0.97 -4.90
C SER A 91 6.89 1.73 -5.77
N ILE A 92 6.55 2.97 -6.17
CA ILE A 92 7.49 3.87 -6.86
C ILE A 92 8.68 4.16 -5.95
N HIS A 93 8.42 4.51 -4.68
CA HIS A 93 9.48 4.74 -3.71
C HIS A 93 10.39 3.53 -3.55
N PHE A 94 9.80 2.36 -3.27
CA PHE A 94 10.52 1.11 -3.06
C PHE A 94 11.40 0.77 -4.27
N THR A 95 10.83 0.83 -5.48
CA THR A 95 11.59 0.62 -6.71
C THR A 95 12.79 1.57 -6.82
N SER A 96 12.60 2.86 -6.57
CA SER A 96 13.70 3.84 -6.62
C SER A 96 14.78 3.60 -5.55
N GLN A 97 14.48 2.88 -4.46
CA GLN A 97 15.48 2.48 -3.46
C GLN A 97 16.29 1.26 -3.95
N ILE A 98 15.63 0.23 -4.46
CA ILE A 98 16.31 -0.99 -4.94
C ILE A 98 17.02 -0.80 -6.29
N SER A 99 16.69 0.25 -7.03
CA SER A 99 17.38 0.65 -8.27
C SER A 99 18.63 1.49 -8.04
N ARG A 100 19.00 1.79 -6.79
CA ARG A 100 20.22 2.56 -6.53
C ARG A 100 21.46 1.74 -6.92
N PRO A 101 22.53 2.42 -7.38
CA PRO A 101 23.79 1.73 -7.68
C PRO A 101 24.37 1.09 -6.41
N ALA A 102 25.18 0.04 -6.57
CA ALA A 102 25.78 -0.70 -5.46
C ALA A 102 26.54 0.20 -4.46
N THR A 103 27.15 1.28 -4.94
CA THR A 103 27.88 2.27 -4.12
C THR A 103 26.98 3.13 -3.22
N ALA A 104 25.67 3.14 -3.45
CA ALA A 104 24.68 3.90 -2.69
C ALA A 104 23.43 3.06 -2.34
N TYR A 105 23.61 1.73 -2.28
CA TYR A 105 22.53 0.80 -2.00
C TYR A 105 22.08 0.94 -0.54
N PRO A 106 20.78 1.08 -0.26
CA PRO A 106 20.30 1.25 1.11
C PRO A 106 20.29 -0.08 1.84
N ASP A 107 20.42 -0.03 3.17
CA ASP A 107 19.99 -1.16 4.00
C ASP A 107 18.46 -1.27 3.90
N LEU A 108 17.98 -2.37 3.32
CA LEU A 108 16.56 -2.57 3.07
C LEU A 108 15.79 -2.91 4.35
N GLY A 109 16.44 -3.51 5.36
CA GLY A 109 15.88 -4.06 6.60
C GLY A 109 14.35 -3.95 6.76
N THR A 110 13.93 -2.95 7.55
CA THR A 110 12.51 -2.71 7.88
C THR A 110 11.68 -2.19 6.69
N GLY A 111 12.31 -1.56 5.69
CA GLY A 111 11.64 -1.07 4.48
C GLY A 111 11.14 -2.20 3.57
N LEU A 112 11.94 -3.26 3.39
CA LEU A 112 11.52 -4.46 2.67
C LEU A 112 10.40 -5.19 3.41
N ALA A 113 10.53 -5.36 4.73
CA ALA A 113 9.48 -5.97 5.55
C ALA A 113 8.16 -5.20 5.43
N LEU A 114 8.21 -3.86 5.48
CA LEU A 114 7.03 -3.01 5.30
C LEU A 114 6.42 -3.18 3.91
N TYR A 115 7.23 -3.23 2.86
CA TYR A 115 6.74 -3.39 1.50
C TYR A 115 6.05 -4.75 1.29
N ILE A 116 6.60 -5.83 1.84
CA ILE A 116 5.97 -7.16 1.84
C ILE A 116 4.59 -7.10 2.52
N ILE A 117 4.49 -6.44 3.68
CA ILE A 117 3.21 -6.29 4.39
C ILE A 117 2.19 -5.52 3.54
N ILE A 118 2.61 -4.48 2.82
CA ILE A 118 1.70 -3.72 1.95
C ILE A 118 1.21 -4.59 0.79
N ILE A 119 2.08 -5.39 0.16
CA ILE A 119 1.66 -6.36 -0.86
C ILE A 119 0.62 -7.34 -0.29
N LEU A 120 0.86 -7.86 0.92
CA LEU A 120 -0.07 -8.76 1.59
C LEU A 120 -1.39 -8.07 1.94
N LEU A 121 -1.37 -6.79 2.32
CA LEU A 121 -2.58 -5.99 2.55
C LEU A 121 -3.41 -5.84 1.27
N VAL A 122 -2.76 -5.53 0.15
CA VAL A 122 -3.44 -5.46 -1.16
C VAL A 122 -4.03 -6.82 -1.51
N ALA A 123 -3.23 -7.89 -1.47
CA ALA A 123 -3.69 -9.24 -1.81
C ALA A 123 -4.86 -9.71 -0.93
N THR A 124 -4.74 -9.56 0.39
CA THR A 124 -5.80 -9.93 1.34
C THR A 124 -7.03 -9.04 1.20
N GLY A 125 -6.86 -7.76 0.86
CA GLY A 125 -7.94 -6.82 0.54
C GLY A 125 -8.75 -7.27 -0.69
N PHE A 126 -8.07 -7.67 -1.77
CA PHE A 126 -8.70 -8.25 -2.96
C PHE A 126 -9.46 -9.53 -2.64
N ILE A 127 -8.83 -10.47 -1.91
CA ILE A 127 -9.46 -11.73 -1.48
C ILE A 127 -10.71 -11.46 -0.63
N HIS A 128 -10.65 -10.49 0.28
CA HIS A 128 -11.77 -10.12 1.14
C HIS A 128 -12.91 -9.42 0.38
N ARG A 129 -12.59 -8.41 -0.45
CA ARG A 129 -13.58 -7.58 -1.15
C ARG A 129 -14.26 -8.31 -2.29
N PHE A 130 -13.49 -9.02 -3.12
CA PHE A 130 -13.99 -9.62 -4.35
C PHE A 130 -14.27 -11.12 -4.22
N GLN A 131 -14.05 -11.70 -3.03
CA GLN A 131 -14.30 -13.11 -2.74
C GLN A 131 -13.57 -14.07 -3.70
N ILE A 132 -12.32 -13.73 -4.08
CA ILE A 132 -11.51 -14.50 -5.04
C ILE A 132 -11.35 -15.97 -4.62
N ILE A 133 -11.19 -16.21 -3.30
CA ILE A 133 -11.06 -17.54 -2.71
C ILE A 133 -12.26 -17.75 -1.77
N PRO A 134 -13.43 -18.18 -2.29
CA PRO A 134 -14.65 -18.31 -1.50
C PRO A 134 -14.57 -19.40 -0.42
N GLN A 135 -13.67 -20.39 -0.59
CA GLN A 135 -13.48 -21.52 0.32
C GLN A 135 -12.94 -21.09 1.70
N ILE A 136 -12.22 -19.97 1.77
CA ILE A 136 -11.71 -19.43 3.04
C ILE A 136 -12.89 -18.82 3.81
N LYS A 137 -13.03 -19.10 5.11
CA LYS A 137 -14.09 -18.51 5.92
C LYS A 137 -13.98 -16.98 5.96
N ALA A 138 -15.12 -16.29 5.94
CA ALA A 138 -15.15 -14.82 5.96
C ALA A 138 -14.46 -14.24 7.21
N SER A 139 -14.59 -14.91 8.36
CA SER A 139 -13.91 -14.57 9.62
C SER A 139 -12.39 -14.66 9.46
N THR A 140 -11.87 -15.72 8.85
CA THR A 140 -10.43 -15.91 8.58
C THR A 140 -9.90 -14.84 7.63
N ARG A 141 -10.57 -14.56 6.51
CA ARG A 141 -10.17 -13.48 5.59
C ARG A 141 -10.09 -12.13 6.30
N LYS A 142 -11.11 -11.80 7.11
CA LYS A 142 -11.17 -10.57 7.89
C LYS A 142 -10.04 -10.50 8.92
N PHE A 143 -9.81 -11.60 9.65
CA PHE A 143 -8.76 -11.68 10.66
C PHE A 143 -7.37 -11.44 10.05
N ILE A 144 -7.04 -12.14 8.97
CA ILE A 144 -5.73 -12.00 8.31
C ILE A 144 -5.53 -10.56 7.82
N HIS A 145 -6.52 -9.98 7.14
CA HIS A 145 -6.40 -8.60 6.62
C HIS A 145 -6.21 -7.56 7.75
N VAL A 146 -6.94 -7.72 8.86
CA VAL A 146 -6.77 -6.86 10.04
C VAL A 146 -5.42 -7.08 10.70
N ALA A 147 -4.96 -8.33 10.83
CA ALA A 147 -3.64 -8.65 11.38
C ALA A 147 -2.51 -8.01 10.55
N MET A 148 -2.59 -8.09 9.22
CA MET A 148 -1.63 -7.40 8.34
C MET A 148 -1.66 -5.87 8.53
N SER A 149 -2.83 -5.30 8.82
CA SER A 149 -2.96 -3.86 9.09
C SER A 149 -2.25 -3.49 10.39
N PHE A 150 -2.40 -4.29 11.44
CA PHE A 150 -1.65 -4.11 12.69
C PHE A 150 -0.13 -4.23 12.46
N SER A 151 0.31 -5.24 11.70
CA SER A 151 1.72 -5.39 11.35
C SER A 151 2.26 -4.17 10.60
N PHE A 152 1.48 -3.61 9.67
CA PHE A 152 1.84 -2.37 8.98
C PHE A 152 2.13 -1.25 9.98
N TYR A 153 1.24 -1.00 10.95
CA TYR A 153 1.43 0.06 11.94
C TYR A 153 2.65 -0.14 12.83
N ILE A 154 2.95 -1.37 13.22
CA ILE A 154 4.14 -1.67 14.02
C ILE A 154 5.40 -1.41 13.19
N ILE A 155 5.46 -1.97 11.98
CA ILE A 155 6.67 -1.92 11.15
C ILE A 155 6.91 -0.50 10.62
N ILE A 156 5.87 0.27 10.26
CA ILE A 156 6.07 1.66 9.80
C ILE A 156 6.64 2.54 10.90
N VAL A 157 6.23 2.38 12.15
CA VAL A 157 6.79 3.15 13.27
C VAL A 157 8.27 2.83 13.43
N ILE A 158 8.64 1.53 13.46
CA ILE A 158 10.04 1.11 13.55
C ILE A 158 10.84 1.63 12.36
N HIS A 159 10.29 1.54 11.15
CA HIS A 159 10.93 2.01 9.92
C HIS A 159 11.22 3.51 9.96
N ILE A 160 10.27 4.32 10.45
CA ILE A 160 10.46 5.76 10.61
C ILE A 160 11.53 6.04 11.67
N LEU A 161 11.46 5.40 12.85
CA LEU A 161 12.43 5.63 13.93
C LEU A 161 13.86 5.32 13.46
N HIS A 162 14.07 4.17 12.81
CA HIS A 162 15.35 3.80 12.23
C HIS A 162 15.79 4.77 11.11
N GLY A 163 14.86 5.15 10.21
CA GLY A 163 15.14 6.12 9.15
C GLY A 163 15.49 7.52 9.65
N THR A 164 15.07 7.88 10.86
CA THR A 164 15.43 9.14 11.53
C THR A 164 16.66 9.03 12.44
N GLY A 165 17.24 7.84 12.61
CA GLY A 165 18.38 7.59 13.49
C GLY A 165 18.05 7.66 14.99
N LEU A 166 16.78 7.51 15.37
CA LEU A 166 16.37 7.47 16.77
C LEU A 166 16.63 6.11 17.44
N ILE A 167 16.68 5.04 16.63
CA ILE A 167 17.04 3.67 17.02
C ILE A 167 17.90 3.03 15.92
#